data_AF-A0A6I5P6W8-F1
#
_entry.id   AF-A0A6I5P6W8-F1
#
_cell.length_a   1.000
_cell.length_b   1.000
_cell.length_c   1.000
_cell.angle_alpha   90.00
_cell.angle_beta   90.00
_cell.angle_gamma   90.00
#
_symmetry.space_group_name_H-M   'P 1'
#
loop_
_entity.id
_entity.type
_entity.pdbx_description
1 polymer ?
#
loop_
_entity_poly.entity_id
_entity_poly.type
_entity_poly.pdbx_seq_one_letter_code
_entity_poly.pdbx_strand_id
1 'polypeptide(L)'
;MKRKRKVAIVLSSVFVLLVGLISLVGFNLAQASDEIPATIQTCLPPATQTVKVWGLVETESGSYYLLGAAWEDNSEDVYQEVLIYLNAEDVCRSLLPEDDPVLSHYLPLQLARELALQRYTRVLQEQGGREAYQQQLTDYLMGAPEGTHSEFPPEHIWALEQLGIALPIDSYEVLP
;
A
#
# COMPACT_ATOMS: atom_id res chain seq x y z
N MET A 1 -25.89 -39.46 -37.70
CA MET A 1 -24.84 -38.48 -37.35
C MET A 1 -25.40 -37.44 -36.36
N LYS A 2 -25.20 -37.65 -35.05
CA LYS A 2 -25.59 -36.74 -33.95
C LYS A 2 -24.38 -36.63 -33.01
N ARG A 3 -23.62 -35.52 -33.02
CA ARG A 3 -22.64 -35.14 -31.95
C ARG A 3 -21.75 -33.93 -32.33
N LYS A 4 -22.28 -32.74 -32.66
CA LYS A 4 -21.42 -31.52 -32.76
C LYS A 4 -22.18 -30.20 -32.49
N ARG A 5 -23.00 -30.11 -31.43
CA ARG A 5 -23.72 -28.84 -31.12
C ARG A 5 -23.66 -28.34 -29.67
N LYS A 6 -23.00 -29.06 -28.75
CA LYS A 6 -22.99 -28.68 -27.31
C LYS A 6 -21.72 -27.98 -26.82
N VAL A 7 -20.64 -27.91 -27.63
CA VAL A 7 -19.34 -27.40 -27.16
C VAL A 7 -19.18 -25.88 -27.33
N ALA A 8 -19.89 -25.26 -28.28
CA ALA A 8 -19.69 -23.84 -28.58
C ALA A 8 -20.33 -22.87 -27.57
N ILE A 9 -21.30 -23.32 -26.76
CA ILE A 9 -22.04 -22.43 -25.85
C ILE A 9 -21.32 -22.26 -24.50
N VAL A 10 -20.53 -23.25 -24.07
CA VAL A 10 -19.84 -23.20 -22.76
C VAL A 10 -18.64 -22.23 -22.77
N LEU A 11 -17.96 -22.09 -23.91
CA LEU A 11 -16.79 -21.21 -24.02
C LEU A 11 -17.14 -19.71 -23.95
N SER A 12 -18.35 -19.32 -24.38
CA SER A 12 -18.75 -17.90 -24.36
C SER A 12 -19.15 -17.41 -22.97
N SER A 13 -19.66 -18.30 -22.11
CA SER A 13 -20.08 -17.94 -20.75
C SER A 13 -18.91 -17.76 -19.77
N VAL A 14 -17.82 -18.50 -19.97
CA VAL A 14 -16.60 -18.37 -19.15
C VAL A 14 -15.86 -17.06 -19.44
N PHE A 15 -15.89 -16.59 -20.69
CA PHE A 15 -15.23 -15.33 -21.07
C PHE A 15 -15.94 -14.09 -20.50
N VAL A 16 -17.28 -14.09 -20.43
CA VAL A 16 -18.05 -12.98 -19.83
C VAL A 16 -17.88 -12.91 -18.31
N LEU A 17 -17.76 -14.07 -17.63
CA LEU A 17 -17.46 -14.13 -16.20
C LEU A 17 -16.03 -13.67 -15.87
N LEU A 18 -15.03 -13.98 -16.72
CA LEU A 18 -13.65 -13.52 -16.55
C LEU A 18 -13.50 -12.01 -16.76
N VAL A 19 -14.20 -11.42 -17.73
CA VAL A 19 -14.17 -9.96 -17.95
C VAL A 19 -14.87 -9.20 -16.83
N GLY A 20 -15.92 -9.75 -16.22
CA GLY A 20 -16.61 -9.14 -15.07
C GLY A 20 -15.78 -9.08 -13.78
N LEU A 21 -14.88 -10.06 -13.56
CA LEU A 21 -14.00 -10.08 -12.39
C LEU A 21 -12.80 -9.13 -12.50
N ILE A 22 -12.32 -8.86 -13.71
CA ILE A 22 -11.21 -7.92 -13.93
C ILE A 22 -11.65 -6.47 -13.68
N SER A 23 -12.92 -6.14 -13.92
CA SER A 23 -13.44 -4.77 -13.72
C SER A 23 -13.57 -4.36 -12.25
N LEU A 24 -13.72 -5.30 -11.31
CA LEU A 24 -13.84 -4.98 -9.88
C LEU A 24 -12.50 -4.61 -9.23
N VAL A 25 -11.38 -5.14 -9.73
CA VAL A 25 -10.05 -4.79 -9.23
C VAL A 25 -9.61 -3.41 -9.74
N GLY A 26 -9.98 -3.06 -10.98
CA GLY A 26 -9.61 -1.77 -11.59
C GLY A 26 -10.35 -0.55 -11.03
N PHE A 27 -11.57 -0.72 -10.52
CA PHE A 27 -12.37 0.42 -10.01
C PHE A 27 -11.89 0.98 -8.67
N ASN A 28 -11.17 0.20 -7.86
CA ASN A 28 -10.61 0.68 -6.59
C ASN A 28 -9.29 1.45 -6.78
N LEU A 29 -8.55 1.23 -7.87
CA LEU A 29 -7.31 1.96 -8.15
C LEU A 29 -7.55 3.40 -8.64
N ALA A 30 -8.72 3.69 -9.19
CA ALA A 30 -9.04 4.99 -9.80
C ALA A 30 -9.73 5.99 -8.86
N GLN A 31 -10.14 5.58 -7.66
CA GLN A 31 -10.86 6.43 -6.69
C GLN A 31 -10.01 6.94 -5.52
N ALA A 32 -8.68 6.94 -5.66
CA ALA A 32 -7.87 7.83 -4.84
C ALA A 32 -7.99 9.26 -5.38
N SER A 33 -9.15 9.87 -5.15
CA SER A 33 -9.35 11.31 -5.29
C SER A 33 -8.36 12.00 -4.35
N ASP A 34 -7.47 12.83 -4.91
CA ASP A 34 -6.37 13.53 -4.22
C ASP A 34 -6.79 14.48 -3.08
N GLU A 35 -8.09 14.63 -2.80
CA GLU A 35 -8.59 15.59 -1.83
C GLU A 35 -8.65 14.97 -0.42
N ILE A 36 -7.61 15.24 0.36
CA ILE A 36 -7.52 14.88 1.78
C ILE A 36 -8.55 15.72 2.55
N PRO A 37 -9.50 15.12 3.28
CA PRO A 37 -10.46 15.86 4.10
C PRO A 37 -9.78 16.87 5.02
N ALA A 38 -10.29 18.10 5.11
CA ALA A 38 -9.70 19.15 5.93
C ALA A 38 -9.57 18.76 7.42
N THR A 39 -10.44 17.88 7.90
CA THR A 39 -10.42 17.31 9.25
C THR A 39 -9.12 16.55 9.54
N ILE A 40 -8.55 15.86 8.54
CA ILE A 40 -7.29 15.13 8.66
C ILE A 40 -6.11 16.06 9.00
N GLN A 41 -6.15 17.33 8.56
CA GLN A 41 -5.07 18.28 8.85
C GLN A 41 -4.85 18.47 10.35
N THR A 42 -5.90 18.30 11.17
CA THR A 42 -5.79 18.41 12.63
C THR A 42 -5.11 17.21 13.30
N CYS A 43 -4.94 16.10 12.57
CA CYS A 43 -4.28 14.88 13.03
C CYS A 43 -2.88 14.68 12.45
N LEU A 44 -2.41 15.59 11.61
CA LEU A 44 -1.04 15.59 11.08
C LEU A 44 -0.06 16.21 12.10
N PRO A 45 1.24 15.90 12.00
CA PRO A 45 2.27 16.63 12.72
C PRO A 45 2.11 18.16 12.51
N PRO A 46 2.17 19.00 13.56
CA PRO A 46 1.88 20.43 13.43
C PRO A 46 2.77 21.19 12.43
N ALA A 47 3.98 20.68 12.17
CA ALA A 47 4.92 21.28 11.22
C ALA A 47 4.67 20.88 9.76
N THR A 48 3.71 19.98 9.49
CA THR A 48 3.49 19.41 8.15
C THR A 48 3.23 20.49 7.11
N GLN A 49 4.05 20.52 6.05
CA GLN A 49 3.93 21.46 4.95
C GLN A 49 3.36 20.80 3.70
N THR A 50 3.74 19.54 3.47
CA THR A 50 3.27 18.74 2.34
C THR A 50 2.72 17.41 2.82
N VAL A 51 1.66 16.95 2.16
CA VAL A 51 0.99 15.70 2.48
C VAL A 51 0.77 14.93 1.18
N LYS A 52 1.01 13.63 1.26
CA LYS A 52 0.78 12.70 0.16
C LYS A 52 -0.01 11.50 0.65
N VAL A 53 -1.03 11.10 -0.09
CA VAL A 53 -1.76 9.87 0.24
C VAL A 53 -1.00 8.68 -0.36
N TRP A 54 -0.69 7.67 0.46
CA TRP A 54 -0.12 6.39 0.04
C TRP A 54 -1.13 5.26 -0.03
N GLY A 55 -2.18 5.31 0.79
CA GLY A 55 -3.28 4.37 0.74
C GLY A 55 -4.52 4.90 1.44
N LEU A 56 -5.68 4.40 1.01
CA LEU A 56 -6.98 4.63 1.64
C LEU A 56 -7.72 3.29 1.67
N VAL A 57 -8.22 2.92 2.84
CA VAL A 57 -9.12 1.78 3.01
C VAL A 57 -10.37 2.24 3.75
N GLU A 58 -11.52 2.09 3.11
CA GLU A 58 -12.82 2.42 3.68
C GLU A 58 -13.44 1.19 4.35
N THR A 59 -14.10 1.41 5.49
CA THR A 59 -14.79 0.39 6.29
C THR A 59 -16.17 0.90 6.68
N GLU A 60 -17.03 0.03 7.20
CA GLU A 60 -18.35 0.44 7.71
C GLU A 60 -18.27 1.46 8.86
N SER A 61 -17.18 1.44 9.63
CA SER A 61 -16.99 2.32 10.81
C SER A 61 -16.29 3.64 10.51
N GLY A 62 -15.64 3.75 9.36
CA GLY A 62 -14.76 4.87 9.02
C GLY A 62 -13.73 4.50 7.97
N SER A 63 -12.67 5.28 7.87
CA SER A 63 -11.64 5.14 6.85
C SER A 63 -10.25 5.23 7.45
N TYR A 64 -9.32 4.46 6.91
CA TYR A 64 -7.90 4.46 7.25
C TYR A 64 -7.11 5.10 6.11
N TYR A 65 -6.35 6.13 6.42
CA TYR A 65 -5.45 6.83 5.52
C TYR A 65 -4.01 6.54 5.91
N LEU A 66 -3.21 6.06 4.97
CA LEU A 66 -1.76 6.05 5.09
C LEU A 66 -1.23 7.25 4.32
N LEU A 67 -0.57 8.18 5.00
CA LEU A 67 -0.11 9.44 4.43
C LEU A 67 1.40 9.60 4.65
N GLY A 68 2.09 10.22 3.70
CA GLY A 68 3.42 10.79 3.90
C GLY A 68 3.29 12.27 4.23
N ALA A 69 3.79 12.67 5.38
CA ALA A 69 3.89 14.06 5.81
C ALA A 69 5.34 14.51 5.71
N ALA A 70 5.59 15.68 5.11
CA ALA A 70 6.93 16.25 5.06
C ALA A 70 6.95 17.73 5.46
N TRP A 71 8.03 18.11 6.14
CA TRP A 71 8.30 19.45 6.64
C TRP A 71 9.81 19.70 6.75
N GLU A 72 10.21 20.96 6.87
CA GLU A 72 11.58 21.34 7.17
C GLU A 72 11.77 21.50 8.69
N ASP A 73 12.78 20.85 9.27
CA ASP A 73 13.24 21.07 10.65
C ASP A 73 14.74 21.38 10.66
N ASN A 74 15.13 22.53 11.21
CA ASN A 74 16.53 22.99 11.25
C ASN A 74 17.27 22.97 9.89
N SER A 75 16.57 23.21 8.77
CA SER A 75 17.07 23.11 7.38
C SER A 75 17.31 21.68 6.87
N GLU A 76 16.77 20.67 7.57
CA GLU A 76 16.73 19.30 7.11
C GLU A 76 15.30 18.94 6.67
N ASP A 77 15.18 18.26 5.53
CA ASP A 77 13.91 17.73 5.05
C ASP A 77 13.53 16.51 5.90
N VAL A 78 12.43 16.63 6.64
CA VAL A 78 11.88 15.53 7.44
C VAL A 78 10.70 14.93 6.70
N TYR A 79 10.66 13.60 6.68
CA TYR A 79 9.57 12.83 6.12
C TYR A 79 9.11 11.78 7.14
N GLN A 80 7.80 11.69 7.35
CA GLN A 80 7.17 10.72 8.24
C GLN A 80 5.96 10.08 7.55
N GLU A 81 5.82 8.76 7.68
CA GLU A 81 4.56 8.08 7.35
C GLU A 81 3.64 8.12 8.57
N VAL A 82 2.38 8.50 8.34
CA VAL A 82 1.34 8.59 9.38
C VAL A 82 0.11 7.78 8.98
N LEU A 83 -0.42 7.03 9.94
CA LEU A 83 -1.69 6.33 9.80
C LEU A 83 -2.78 7.13 10.51
N ILE A 84 -3.80 7.56 9.77
CA ILE A 84 -4.93 8.31 10.31
C ILE A 84 -6.22 7.51 10.14
N TYR A 85 -6.97 7.40 11.22
CA TYR A 85 -8.35 6.92 11.17
C TYR A 85 -9.31 8.10 11.22
N LEU A 86 -10.26 8.14 10.28
CA LEU A 86 -11.35 9.10 10.23
C LEU A 86 -12.67 8.33 10.41
N ASN A 87 -13.40 8.59 11.50
CA ASN A 87 -14.68 7.93 11.73
C ASN A 87 -15.80 8.52 10.85
N ALA A 88 -16.99 7.91 10.88
CA ALA A 88 -18.16 8.39 10.14
C ALA A 88 -18.70 9.78 10.58
N GLU A 89 -18.20 10.34 11.68
CA GLU A 89 -18.56 11.66 12.22
C GLU A 89 -17.47 12.71 11.96
N ASP A 90 -16.55 12.44 11.03
CA ASP A 90 -15.42 13.31 10.67
C ASP A 90 -14.43 13.61 11.81
N VAL A 91 -14.39 12.76 12.84
CA VAL A 91 -13.40 12.82 13.91
C VAL A 91 -12.18 12.00 13.51
N CYS A 92 -11.04 12.66 13.38
CA CYS A 92 -9.77 12.02 13.06
C CYS A 92 -9.00 11.57 14.30
N ARG A 93 -8.16 10.54 14.15
CA ARG A 93 -7.16 10.09 15.13
C ARG A 93 -5.90 9.64 14.40
N SER A 94 -4.74 10.13 14.82
CA SER A 94 -3.46 9.52 14.43
C SER A 94 -3.25 8.23 15.21
N LEU A 95 -2.89 7.16 14.52
CA LEU A 95 -2.75 5.81 15.08
C LEU A 95 -1.30 5.32 15.10
N LEU A 96 -0.46 5.75 14.14
CA LEU A 96 0.93 5.28 14.05
C LEU A 96 1.83 6.15 14.95
N PRO A 97 2.51 5.59 15.96
CA PRO A 97 3.63 6.26 16.60
C PRO A 97 4.85 6.23 15.67
N GLU A 98 5.77 7.17 15.84
CA GLU A 98 6.92 7.38 14.95
C GLU A 98 7.91 6.20 14.92
N ASP A 99 7.94 5.41 15.99
CA ASP A 99 8.90 4.33 16.25
C ASP A 99 8.39 2.92 15.89
N ASP A 100 7.16 2.80 15.40
CA ASP A 100 6.58 1.50 15.03
C ASP A 100 5.99 1.52 13.61
N PRO A 101 6.73 1.01 12.61
CA PRO A 101 6.28 0.99 11.22
C PRO A 101 5.27 -0.13 10.92
N VAL A 102 4.92 -0.98 11.88
CA VAL A 102 4.05 -2.15 11.68
C VAL A 102 2.58 -1.72 11.75
N LEU A 103 1.97 -1.49 10.59
CA LEU A 103 0.55 -1.12 10.44
C LEU A 103 -0.38 -2.12 11.14
N SER A 104 -0.04 -3.40 11.07
CA SER A 104 -0.86 -4.47 11.66
C SER A 104 -0.93 -4.47 13.19
N HIS A 105 -0.12 -3.65 13.89
CA HIS A 105 -0.30 -3.37 15.31
C HIS A 105 -1.50 -2.47 15.62
N TYR A 106 -1.94 -1.68 14.64
CA TYR A 106 -2.96 -0.62 14.83
C TYR A 106 -4.27 -0.88 14.09
N LEU A 107 -4.26 -1.81 13.15
CA LEU A 107 -5.44 -2.20 12.37
C LEU A 107 -5.39 -3.68 11.98
N PRO A 108 -6.54 -4.29 11.62
CA PRO A 108 -6.56 -5.68 11.19
C PRO A 108 -5.58 -5.94 10.03
N LEU A 109 -4.81 -7.04 10.12
CA LEU A 109 -3.77 -7.41 9.16
C LEU A 109 -4.22 -7.34 7.69
N GLN A 110 -5.48 -7.68 7.41
CA GLN A 110 -6.02 -7.60 6.05
C GLN A 110 -6.05 -6.16 5.52
N LEU A 111 -6.49 -5.19 6.33
CA LEU A 111 -6.50 -3.78 5.95
C LEU A 111 -5.06 -3.23 5.86
N ALA A 112 -4.14 -3.74 6.68
CA ALA A 112 -2.72 -3.36 6.66
C ALA A 112 -2.06 -3.79 5.35
N ARG A 113 -2.33 -5.02 4.92
CA ARG A 113 -1.93 -5.55 3.62
C ARG A 113 -2.48 -4.73 2.46
N GLU A 114 -3.74 -4.31 2.52
CA GLU A 114 -4.35 -3.47 1.50
C GLU A 114 -3.69 -2.09 1.40
N LEU A 115 -3.43 -1.43 2.54
CA LEU A 115 -2.70 -0.16 2.56
C LEU A 115 -1.26 -0.32 2.04
N ALA A 116 -0.55 -1.37 2.46
CA ALA A 116 0.79 -1.67 1.99
C ALA A 116 0.83 -1.90 0.46
N LEU A 117 -0.15 -2.63 -0.08
CA LEU A 117 -0.25 -2.86 -1.52
C LEU A 117 -0.49 -1.56 -2.30
N GLN A 118 -1.37 -0.69 -1.81
CA GLN A 118 -1.60 0.62 -2.42
C GLN A 118 -0.34 1.49 -2.39
N ARG A 119 0.34 1.52 -1.24
CA ARG A 119 1.60 2.25 -1.05
C ARG A 119 2.65 1.80 -2.08
N TYR A 120 2.95 0.50 -2.12
CA TYR A 120 3.98 0.00 -3.04
C TYR A 120 3.56 0.13 -4.51
N THR A 121 2.26 0.02 -4.83
CA THR A 121 1.77 0.30 -6.18
C THR A 121 2.13 1.73 -6.61
N ARG A 122 1.95 2.72 -5.73
CA ARG A 122 2.34 4.12 -6.01
C ARG A 122 3.84 4.30 -6.10
N VAL A 123 4.60 3.69 -5.19
CA VAL A 123 6.07 3.72 -5.24
C VAL A 123 6.58 3.17 -6.57
N LEU A 124 6.03 2.06 -7.05
CA LEU A 124 6.39 1.50 -8.36
C LEU A 124 6.09 2.48 -9.50
N GLN A 125 4.94 3.15 -9.48
CA GLN A 125 4.58 4.13 -10.51
C GLN A 125 5.56 5.30 -10.54
N GLU A 126 6.02 5.75 -9.38
CA GLU A 126 6.92 6.90 -9.24
C GLU A 126 8.38 6.57 -9.55
N GLN A 127 8.82 5.35 -9.26
CA GLN A 127 10.21 4.92 -9.45
C GLN A 127 10.51 4.30 -10.82
N GLY A 128 9.59 4.43 -11.78
CA GLY A 128 9.79 3.94 -13.15
C GLY A 128 9.39 2.48 -13.38
N GLY A 129 8.60 1.90 -12.47
CA GLY A 129 7.97 0.60 -12.61
C GLY A 129 8.67 -0.54 -11.84
N ARG A 130 8.12 -1.74 -11.98
CA ARG A 130 8.52 -2.95 -11.23
C ARG A 130 10.00 -3.28 -11.35
N GLU A 131 10.57 -3.21 -12.56
CA GLU A 131 11.97 -3.61 -12.80
C GLU A 131 12.97 -2.63 -12.19
N ALA A 132 12.71 -1.33 -12.33
CA ALA A 132 13.53 -0.29 -11.72
C ALA A 132 13.53 -0.41 -10.19
N TYR A 133 12.35 -0.62 -9.61
CA TYR A 133 12.19 -0.84 -8.17
C TYR A 133 12.89 -2.12 -7.70
N GLN A 134 12.70 -3.24 -8.41
CA GLN A 134 13.35 -4.52 -8.08
C GLN A 134 14.86 -4.35 -8.04
N GLN A 135 15.45 -3.69 -9.04
CA GLN A 135 16.89 -3.47 -9.10
C GLN A 135 17.37 -2.62 -7.91
N GLN A 136 16.71 -1.48 -7.65
CA GLN A 136 17.07 -0.59 -6.54
C GLN A 136 16.97 -1.28 -5.18
N LEU A 137 15.89 -2.04 -4.95
CA LEU A 137 15.69 -2.79 -3.71
C LEU A 137 16.74 -3.89 -3.54
N THR A 138 17.05 -4.63 -4.59
CA THR A 138 18.11 -5.65 -4.56
C THR A 138 19.48 -5.03 -4.27
N ASP A 139 19.83 -3.94 -4.93
CA ASP A 139 21.11 -3.25 -4.72
C ASP A 139 21.23 -2.71 -3.28
N TYR A 140 20.14 -2.17 -2.74
CA TYR A 140 20.08 -1.71 -1.36
C TYR A 140 20.30 -2.85 -0.35
N LEU A 141 19.52 -3.94 -0.48
CA LEU A 141 19.56 -5.06 0.45
C LEU A 141 20.88 -5.84 0.40
N MET A 142 21.46 -5.99 -0.80
CA MET A 142 22.74 -6.68 -0.96
C MET A 142 23.95 -5.79 -0.69
N GLY A 143 23.78 -4.47 -0.68
CA GLY A 143 24.82 -3.50 -0.34
C GLY A 143 25.00 -3.27 1.16
N ALA A 144 24.12 -3.82 1.99
CA ALA A 144 24.17 -3.68 3.44
C ALA A 144 25.46 -4.31 4.03
N PRO A 145 26.09 -3.70 5.05
CA PRO A 145 27.21 -4.30 5.75
C PRO A 145 26.91 -5.72 6.25
N GLU A 146 27.92 -6.59 6.25
CA GLU A 146 27.77 -7.97 6.73
C GLU A 146 27.22 -7.99 8.17
N GLY A 147 26.19 -8.81 8.40
CA GLY A 147 25.50 -8.89 9.70
C GLY A 147 24.48 -7.77 9.96
N THR A 148 24.15 -6.94 8.97
CA THR A 148 23.03 -6.01 9.04
C THR A 148 21.94 -6.43 8.06
N HIS A 149 20.71 -6.50 8.54
CA HIS A 149 19.54 -6.81 7.73
C HIS A 149 18.53 -5.67 7.83
N SER A 150 17.88 -5.37 6.71
CA SER A 150 16.75 -4.47 6.72
C SER A 150 15.54 -5.18 7.33
N GLU A 151 14.82 -4.47 8.17
CA GLU A 151 13.64 -4.97 8.86
C GLU A 151 12.38 -4.58 8.08
N PHE A 152 11.48 -5.54 7.84
CA PHE A 152 10.24 -5.33 7.11
C PHE A 152 9.01 -5.79 7.90
N PRO A 153 7.96 -4.97 8.00
CA PRO A 153 6.64 -5.43 8.44
C PRO A 153 6.09 -6.55 7.55
N PRO A 154 5.31 -7.50 8.10
CA PRO A 154 4.80 -8.64 7.34
C PRO A 154 3.83 -8.23 6.22
N GLU A 155 3.05 -7.16 6.41
CA GLU A 155 2.21 -6.58 5.36
C GLU A 155 3.00 -6.00 4.18
N HIS A 156 4.22 -5.51 4.42
CA HIS A 156 5.09 -4.97 3.36
C HIS A 156 5.64 -6.10 2.50
N ILE A 157 6.11 -7.18 3.13
CA ILE A 157 6.58 -8.38 2.42
C ILE A 157 5.45 -8.94 1.55
N TRP A 158 4.27 -9.11 2.13
CA TRP A 158 3.10 -9.60 1.40
C TRP A 158 2.77 -8.70 0.20
N ALA A 159 2.78 -7.38 0.37
CA ALA A 159 2.49 -6.43 -0.70
C ALA A 159 3.52 -6.50 -1.84
N LEU A 160 4.81 -6.58 -1.51
CA LEU A 160 5.88 -6.73 -2.49
C LEU A 160 5.74 -8.03 -3.29
N GLU A 161 5.41 -9.14 -2.63
CA GLU A 161 5.15 -10.43 -3.29
C GLU A 161 3.97 -10.34 -4.27
N GLN A 162 2.86 -9.67 -3.88
CA GLN A 162 1.71 -9.49 -4.78
C GLN A 162 2.06 -8.67 -6.02
N LEU A 163 3.03 -7.76 -5.91
CA LEU A 163 3.53 -6.94 -7.02
C LEU A 163 4.63 -7.62 -7.85
N GLY A 164 4.97 -8.87 -7.52
CA GLY A 164 6.02 -9.63 -8.20
C GLY A 164 7.43 -9.07 -7.96
N ILE A 165 7.64 -8.46 -6.79
CA ILE A 165 8.94 -8.05 -6.27
C ILE A 165 9.45 -9.16 -5.35
N ALA A 166 10.63 -9.68 -5.65
CA ALA A 166 11.30 -10.68 -4.83
C ALA A 166 12.32 -10.02 -3.92
N LEU A 167 12.25 -10.32 -2.62
CA LEU A 167 13.31 -10.00 -1.68
C LEU A 167 14.42 -11.05 -1.77
N PRO A 168 15.70 -10.66 -1.85
CA PRO A 168 16.80 -11.61 -1.79
C PRO A 168 16.74 -12.45 -0.49
N ILE A 169 17.10 -13.72 -0.61
CA ILE A 169 17.12 -14.63 0.55
C ILE A 169 18.21 -14.16 1.52
N ASP A 170 17.93 -14.27 2.82
CA ASP A 170 18.83 -13.91 3.92
C ASP A 170 19.31 -12.44 3.89
N SER A 171 18.56 -11.54 3.25
CA SER A 171 18.89 -10.10 3.19
C SER A 171 17.99 -9.22 4.04
N TYR A 172 17.03 -9.80 4.75
CA TYR A 172 16.05 -9.06 5.53
C TYR A 172 15.54 -9.85 6.73
N GLU A 173 15.00 -9.12 7.71
CA GLU A 173 14.32 -9.66 8.87
C GLU A 173 12.85 -9.21 8.89
N VAL A 174 11.99 -10.02 9.50
CA VAL A 174 10.57 -9.71 9.62
C VAL A 174 10.34 -9.06 10.97
N LEU A 175 9.77 -7.86 10.97
CA LEU A 175 9.32 -7.22 12.20
C LEU A 175 8.12 -7.97 12.77
N PRO A 176 8.15 -8.34 14.06
CA PRO A 176 7.06 -9.07 14.71
C PRO A 176 5.82 -8.20 14.91
#